data_AF-A0A929IJ78-F1
#
_entry.id   AF-A0A929IJ78-F1
#
_cell.length_a   1.000
_cell.length_b   1.000
_cell.length_c   1.000
_cell.angle_alpha   90.00
_cell.angle_beta   90.00
_cell.angle_gamma   90.00
#
_symmetry.space_group_name_H-M   'P 1'
#
loop_
_entity.id
_entity.type
_entity.pdbx_description
1 polymer ?
#
loop_
_entity_poly.entity_id
_entity_poly.type
_entity_poly.pdbx_seq_one_letter_code
_entity_poly.pdbx_strand_id
1 'polypeptide(L)' 'TLLAQFAIVEDALSHGEWLLGDRFSACDIYLHMLSTWFDPPAALYARFPNIARVAAGVEARSASARAIAKHRR' A
#
# COMPACT_ATOMS: atom_id res chain seq x y z
N THR A 1 -12.12 -12.98 5.93
CA THR A 1 -12.66 -11.63 5.61
C THR A 1 -11.55 -10.79 5.01
N LEU A 2 -11.88 -9.65 4.37
CA LEU A 2 -10.88 -8.76 3.74
C LEU A 2 -9.79 -8.30 4.73
N LEU A 3 -10.16 -7.98 5.98
CA LEU A 3 -9.21 -7.59 7.02
C LEU A 3 -8.21 -8.70 7.38
N ALA A 4 -8.62 -9.96 7.32
CA ALA A 4 -7.71 -11.08 7.57
C ALA A 4 -6.65 -11.23 6.46
N GLN A 5 -7.02 -10.88 5.21
CA GLN A 5 -6.07 -10.90 4.09
C GLN A 5 -5.05 -9.77 4.22
N PHE A 6 -5.48 -8.57 4.63
CA PHE A 6 -4.55 -7.48 4.93
C PHE A 6 -3.63 -7.79 6.11
N ALA A 7 -4.09 -8.52 7.13
CA ALA A 7 -3.23 -8.94 8.23
C ALA A 7 -2.09 -9.87 7.77
N ILE A 8 -2.35 -10.78 6.82
CA ILE A 8 -1.30 -11.64 6.22
C ILE A 8 -0.27 -10.77 5.49
N VAL A 9 -0.73 -9.77 4.74
CA VAL A 9 0.15 -8.86 4.00
C VAL A 9 0.97 -7.96 4.94
N GLU A 10 0.35 -7.44 5.99
CA GLU A 10 1.01 -6.63 7.02
C GLU A 10 2.17 -7.38 7.69
N ASP A 11 1.94 -8.65 8.03
CA ASP A 11 2.94 -9.53 8.63
C ASP A 11 4.09 -9.82 7.66
N ALA A 12 3.78 -10.15 6.41
CA ALA A 12 4.78 -10.37 5.37
C ALA A 12 5.68 -9.14 5.14
N LEU A 13 5.12 -7.94 5.22
CA LEU A 13 5.85 -6.68 5.10
C LEU A 13 6.73 -6.33 6.31
N SER A 14 6.63 -7.06 7.42
CA SER A 14 7.52 -6.86 8.58
C SER A 14 8.96 -7.31 8.31
N HIS A 15 9.18 -8.10 7.25
CA HIS A 15 10.46 -8.69 6.90
C HIS A 15 11.21 -7.98 5.76
N GLY A 16 10.65 -6.91 5.19
CA GLY A 16 11.25 -6.23 4.05
C GLY A 16 10.65 -4.87 3.76
N GLU A 17 11.36 -4.07 2.95
CA GLU A 17 10.87 -2.74 2.57
C GLU A 17 9.66 -2.82 1.63
N TRP A 18 9.60 -3.81 0.76
CA TRP A 18 8.56 -4.02 -0.24
C TRP A 18 8.02 -5.45 -0.16
N LEU A 19 6.91 -5.73 -0.87
CA LEU A 19 6.28 -7.05 -0.86
C LEU A 19 7.20 -8.20 -1.30
N LEU A 20 8.21 -7.90 -2.13
CA LEU A 20 9.18 -8.89 -2.64
C LEU A 20 10.57 -8.70 -2.01
N GLY A 21 10.65 -8.21 -0.78
CA GLY A 21 11.89 -7.92 -0.06
C GLY A 21 12.35 -6.48 -0.29
N ASP A 22 13.61 -6.27 -0.68
CA ASP A 22 14.18 -4.91 -0.74
C ASP A 22 13.95 -4.19 -2.08
N ARG A 23 13.23 -4.82 -3.02
CA ARG A 23 12.98 -4.23 -4.35
C ARG A 23 11.52 -3.90 -4.56
N PHE A 24 11.27 -2.63 -4.89
CA PHE A 24 9.97 -2.13 -5.34
C PHE A 24 9.51 -2.85 -6.60
N SER A 25 8.22 -3.16 -6.67
CA SER A 25 7.61 -3.94 -7.75
C SER A 25 6.18 -3.50 -8.06
N ALA A 26 5.58 -4.14 -9.09
CA ALA A 26 4.17 -3.95 -9.38
C ALA A 26 3.24 -4.41 -8.24
N CYS A 27 3.69 -5.34 -7.39
CA CYS A 27 2.92 -5.81 -6.24
C CYS A 27 2.62 -4.68 -5.27
N ASP A 28 3.58 -3.78 -5.03
CA ASP A 28 3.43 -2.65 -4.11
C ASP A 28 2.42 -1.62 -4.63
N ILE A 29 2.44 -1.35 -5.93
CA ILE A 29 1.46 -0.49 -6.61
C ILE A 29 0.06 -1.09 -6.49
N TYR A 30 -0.06 -2.41 -6.70
CA TYR A 30 -1.34 -3.10 -6.63
C TYR A 30 -1.89 -3.11 -5.20
N LEU A 31 -1.03 -3.33 -4.21
CA LEU A 31 -1.40 -3.22 -2.80
C LEU A 31 -1.90 -1.81 -2.45
N HIS A 32 -1.17 -0.77 -2.86
CA HIS A 32 -1.60 0.62 -2.66
C HIS A 32 -2.98 0.89 -3.28
N MET A 33 -3.20 0.43 -4.52
CA MET A 33 -4.50 0.58 -5.17
C MET A 33 -5.62 -0.08 -4.34
N LEU A 34 -5.44 -1.33 -3.93
CA LEU A 34 -6.43 -2.05 -3.11
C LEU A 34 -6.66 -1.38 -1.75
N SER A 35 -5.60 -0.83 -1.13
CA SER A 35 -5.73 -0.16 0.17
C SER A 35 -6.52 1.13 0.09
N THR A 36 -6.55 1.80 -1.08
CA THR A 36 -7.39 2.99 -1.29
C THR A 36 -8.90 2.70 -1.38
N TRP A 37 -9.30 1.44 -1.60
CA TRP A 37 -10.72 1.06 -1.69
C TRP A 37 -11.36 0.81 -0.32
N PHE A 38 -10.57 0.75 0.74
CA PHE A 38 -11.11 0.70 2.10
C PHE A 38 -11.70 2.06 2.47
N ASP A 39 -12.86 2.10 3.11
CA ASP A 39 -13.53 3.35 3.49
C ASP A 39 -13.66 3.48 5.02
N PRO A 40 -12.99 4.46 5.67
CA PRO A 40 -12.00 5.38 5.09
C PRO A 40 -10.62 4.72 4.98
N PRO A 41 -9.79 5.04 3.96
CA PRO A 41 -8.46 4.43 3.80
C PRO A 41 -7.56 4.63 5.04
N ALA A 42 -7.73 5.79 5.70
CA ALA A 42 -7.02 6.11 6.94
C ALA A 42 -7.24 5.10 8.06
N ALA A 43 -8.42 4.48 8.17
CA ALA A 43 -8.69 3.46 9.18
C ALA A 43 -7.90 2.16 8.91
N LEU A 44 -7.71 1.80 7.65
CA LEU A 44 -6.86 0.68 7.26
C LEU A 44 -5.40 0.97 7.61
N TYR A 45 -4.92 2.16 7.26
CA TYR A 45 -3.53 2.56 7.51
C TYR A 45 -3.19 2.72 8.99
N ALA A 46 -4.15 3.16 9.82
CA ALA A 46 -3.97 3.18 11.28
C ALA A 46 -3.84 1.77 11.88
N ARG A 47 -4.49 0.78 11.26
CA ARG A 47 -4.46 -0.61 11.72
C ARG A 47 -3.24 -1.39 11.22
N PHE A 48 -2.75 -1.05 10.03
CA PHE A 48 -1.70 -1.78 9.32
C PHE A 48 -0.56 -0.83 8.90
N PRO A 49 0.34 -0.49 9.83
CA PRO A 49 1.38 0.51 9.59
C PRO A 49 2.41 0.13 8.51
N ASN A 50 2.71 -1.15 8.29
CA ASN A 50 3.61 -1.54 7.19
C ASN A 50 2.94 -1.33 5.83
N ILE A 51 1.64 -1.63 5.71
CA ILE A 51 0.86 -1.28 4.52
C ILE A 51 0.83 0.23 4.32
N ALA A 52 0.65 1.01 5.39
CA ALA A 52 0.70 2.48 5.31
C ALA A 52 2.07 2.98 4.81
N ARG A 53 3.16 2.37 5.28
CA ARG A 53 4.53 2.67 4.82
C ARG A 53 4.70 2.39 3.33
N VAL A 54 4.22 1.24 2.85
CA VAL A 54 4.26 0.90 1.42
C VAL A 54 3.42 1.87 0.59
N ALA A 55 2.20 2.20 1.05
CA ALA A 55 1.33 3.17 0.39
C ALA A 55 2.02 4.54 0.22
N ALA A 56 2.60 5.08 1.29
CA ALA A 56 3.35 6.33 1.23
C ALA A 56 4.58 6.23 0.29
N GLY A 57 5.28 5.09 0.32
CA GLY A 57 6.40 4.80 -0.56
C GLY A 57 6.01 4.76 -2.04
N VAL A 58 4.84 4.18 -2.37
CA VAL A 58 4.29 4.18 -3.73
C VAL A 58 3.95 5.60 -4.18
N GLU A 59 3.26 6.38 -3.34
CA GLU A 59 2.83 7.75 -3.66
C GLU A 59 3.99 8.72 -3.87
N ALA A 60 5.10 8.54 -3.14
CA ALA A 60 6.31 9.37 -3.29
C ALA A 60 7.01 9.21 -4.65
N ARG A 61 6.68 8.16 -5.43
CA ARG A 61 7.33 7.90 -6.72
C ARG A 61 6.74 8.78 -7.81
N SER A 62 7.60 9.40 -8.62
CA SER A 62 7.16 10.37 -9.63
C SER A 62 6.15 9.81 -10.64
N ALA A 63 6.30 8.55 -11.07
CA ALA A 63 5.36 7.92 -11.99
C ALA A 63 3.99 7.69 -11.34
N SER A 64 3.96 7.15 -10.12
CA SER A 64 2.74 6.94 -9.34
C SER A 64 2.05 8.26 -9.02
N ALA A 65 2.79 9.26 -8.53
CA ALA A 65 2.26 10.59 -8.22
C ALA A 65 1.60 11.23 -9.44
N ARG A 66 2.23 11.15 -10.63
CA ARG A 66 1.64 11.64 -11.88
C ARG A 66 0.36 10.88 -12.25
N ALA A 67 0.32 9.56 -12.06
CA ALA A 67 -0.87 8.77 -12.33
C ALA A 67 -2.01 9.13 -11.37
N ILE A 68 -1.74 9.19 -10.06
CA ILE A 68 -2.70 9.57 -9.02
C ILE A 68 -3.25 10.96 -9.27
N ALA A 69 -2.40 11.94 -9.62
CA ALA A 69 -2.82 13.30 -9.90
C ALA A 69 -3.84 13.41 -11.05
N LYS A 70 -3.81 12.49 -12.03
CA LYS A 70 -4.81 12.44 -13.12
C LYS A 70 -6.20 11.97 -12.68
N HIS A 71 -6.30 11.31 -11.53
CA HIS A 71 -7.52 10.65 -11.06
C HIS A 71 -8.03 11.18 -9.71
N ARG A 72 -7.31 12.12 -9.10
CA ARG A 72 -7.74 12.80 -7.88
C ARG A 72 -8.92 13.72 -8.26
N ARG A 73 -10.12 13.38 -7.78
CA ARG A 73 -11.34 14.20 -7.93
C ARG A 73 -11.32 15.38 -6.97
#